data_AF-A0A7Y7IH22-F1
#
_entry.id   AF-A0A7Y7IH22-F1
#
_cell.length_a   1.000
_cell.length_b   1.000
_cell.length_c   1.000
_cell.angle_alpha   90.00
_cell.angle_beta   90.00
_cell.angle_gamma   90.00
#
_symmetry.space_group_name_H-M   'P 1'
#
loop_
_entity.id
_entity.type
_entity.pdbx_description
1 polymer ?
#
loop_
_entity_poly.entity_id
_entity_poly.type
_entity_poly.pdbx_seq_one_letter_code
_entity_poly.pdbx_strand_id
1 'polypeptide(L)'
;MARAWIEYEWLTADKQQTAKHGVGKRWRAYWWEAIVPDAQGRTKRRRSQQFGRKGDAEQFVTKIENDLRARTYRPPENAETLVAVVAAEWLATRLNIKPATYRRYERELRSYVLPKWESVKIGTITKAQVAGWIAHLSASTAPARYKIRGTEPAQYHRAGTMRRPLTPASVDHLHTVFSAVMGWAVETDRIGRNPAAGVKLPRVIPADHVYLSHEQVDDLATAAHGVTDAEMDRALFQFLAYTGLRIDEALALTVGDLNLFRPAPRSCKHEPSTRPASGYLVPRKLTSGAACRCRGSWWTSW
;
A
#
# COMPACT_ATOMS: atom_id res chain seq x y z
N MET A 1 -13.04 -5.77 37.05
CA MET A 1 -11.58 -5.88 36.92
C MET A 1 -11.24 -7.05 36.01
N ALA A 2 -10.37 -6.86 35.02
CA ALA A 2 -9.77 -7.98 34.30
C ALA A 2 -8.91 -8.75 35.32
N ARG A 3 -9.16 -10.05 35.48
CA ARG A 3 -8.59 -10.88 36.54
C ARG A 3 -7.84 -12.01 35.85
N ALA A 4 -6.54 -12.14 36.11
CA ALA A 4 -5.78 -13.34 35.82
C ALA A 4 -5.39 -13.98 37.16
N TRP A 5 -5.29 -15.30 37.21
CA TRP A 5 -4.97 -16.03 38.43
C TRP A 5 -4.36 -17.38 38.09
N ILE A 6 -3.74 -18.03 39.09
CA ILE A 6 -3.18 -19.38 38.97
C ILE A 6 -3.98 -20.36 39.82
N GLU A 7 -4.10 -21.59 39.34
CA GLU A 7 -4.62 -22.73 40.10
C GLU A 7 -3.62 -23.88 40.05
N TYR A 8 -3.55 -24.63 41.14
CA TYR A 8 -2.77 -25.85 41.23
C TYR A 8 -3.66 -27.04 40.86
N GLU A 9 -3.31 -27.79 39.81
CA GLU A 9 -4.21 -28.82 39.26
C GLU A 9 -4.08 -30.18 39.94
N TRP A 10 -3.02 -30.43 40.71
CA TRP A 10 -2.73 -31.75 41.29
C TRP A 10 -3.35 -31.97 42.67
N LEU A 11 -3.71 -30.89 43.37
CA LEU A 11 -4.38 -30.94 44.66
C LEU A 11 -5.55 -29.97 44.64
N THR A 12 -6.71 -30.38 45.17
CA THR A 12 -7.81 -29.47 45.49
C THR A 12 -7.44 -28.56 46.66
N ALA A 13 -8.27 -27.53 46.91
CA ALA A 13 -8.11 -26.64 48.05
C ALA A 13 -8.00 -27.40 49.40
N ASP A 14 -8.69 -28.54 49.50
CA ASP A 14 -8.69 -29.43 50.67
C ASP A 14 -7.51 -30.43 50.70
N LYS A 15 -6.47 -30.19 49.89
CA LYS A 15 -5.28 -31.05 49.75
C LYS A 15 -5.56 -32.50 49.33
N GLN A 16 -6.72 -32.78 48.73
CA GLN A 16 -6.98 -34.08 48.12
C GLN A 16 -6.36 -34.16 46.72
N GLN A 17 -5.83 -35.32 46.35
CA GLN A 17 -5.28 -35.55 45.02
C GLN A 17 -6.42 -35.53 43.99
N THR A 18 -6.24 -34.75 42.93
CA THR A 18 -7.20 -34.74 41.83
C THR A 18 -6.93 -35.93 40.90
N ALA A 19 -7.89 -36.27 40.04
CA ALA A 19 -7.68 -37.24 38.95
C ALA A 19 -6.55 -36.86 37.97
N LYS A 20 -6.03 -35.63 38.05
CA LYS A 20 -4.90 -35.12 37.25
C LYS A 20 -3.56 -35.21 37.99
N HIS A 21 -3.55 -35.70 39.23
CA HIS A 21 -2.34 -35.90 39.99
C HIS A 21 -1.40 -36.89 39.26
N GLY A 22 -0.19 -36.43 38.93
CA GLY A 22 0.77 -37.22 38.13
C GLY A 22 0.57 -37.17 36.61
N VAL A 23 -0.50 -36.55 36.11
CA VAL A 23 -0.80 -36.46 34.67
C VAL A 23 -0.72 -35.00 34.21
N GLY A 24 0.22 -34.71 33.31
CA GLY A 24 0.41 -33.37 32.74
C GLY A 24 1.12 -32.39 33.67
N LYS A 25 0.84 -31.09 33.49
CA LYS A 25 1.51 -29.97 34.16
C LYS A 25 0.77 -29.54 35.44
N ARG A 26 1.52 -29.13 36.47
CA ARG A 26 1.01 -28.88 37.83
C ARG A 26 0.24 -27.57 37.99
N TRP A 27 0.63 -26.54 37.24
CA TRP A 27 0.09 -25.19 37.39
C TRP A 27 -0.72 -24.82 36.17
N ARG A 28 -1.86 -24.15 36.38
CA ARG A 28 -2.67 -23.61 35.30
C ARG A 28 -2.99 -22.15 35.57
N ALA A 29 -2.59 -21.27 34.66
CA ALA A 29 -2.99 -19.88 34.69
C ALA A 29 -4.34 -19.73 33.97
N TYR A 30 -5.20 -18.85 34.48
CA TYR A 30 -6.46 -18.44 33.87
C TYR A 30 -6.51 -16.92 33.73
N TRP A 31 -7.21 -16.43 32.70
CA TRP A 31 -7.49 -15.01 32.54
C TRP A 31 -8.79 -14.78 31.78
N TRP A 32 -9.35 -13.58 31.96
CA TRP A 32 -10.52 -13.12 31.20
C TRP A 32 -10.07 -12.26 30.02
N GLU A 33 -10.50 -12.69 28.83
CA GLU A 33 -10.31 -11.98 27.56
C GLU A 33 -11.62 -11.26 27.20
N ALA A 34 -11.53 -9.98 26.84
CA ALA A 34 -12.68 -9.25 26.31
C ALA A 34 -12.94 -9.70 24.87
N ILE A 35 -14.20 -9.98 24.55
CA ILE A 35 -14.63 -10.37 23.20
C ILE A 35 -15.72 -9.43 22.74
N VAL A 36 -15.85 -9.28 21.41
CA VAL A 36 -17.07 -8.72 20.81
C VAL A 36 -18.25 -9.55 21.33
N PRO A 37 -19.38 -8.92 21.71
CA PRO A 37 -20.54 -9.65 22.22
C PRO A 37 -20.89 -10.82 21.30
N ASP A 38 -20.87 -12.03 21.85
CA ASP A 38 -21.30 -13.22 21.10
C ASP A 38 -22.82 -13.18 20.86
N ALA A 39 -23.34 -14.15 20.11
CA ALA A 39 -24.78 -14.28 19.86
C ALA A 39 -25.61 -14.44 21.16
N GLN A 40 -24.95 -14.74 22.28
CA GLN A 40 -25.53 -14.89 23.61
C GLN A 40 -25.26 -13.66 24.51
N GLY A 41 -24.73 -12.57 23.95
CA GLY A 41 -24.45 -11.31 24.65
C GLY A 41 -23.24 -11.36 25.60
N ARG A 42 -22.44 -12.44 25.58
CA ARG A 42 -21.26 -12.56 26.43
C ARG A 42 -20.14 -11.66 25.92
N THR A 43 -19.60 -10.85 26.81
CA THR A 43 -18.55 -9.86 26.50
C THR A 43 -17.16 -10.32 26.95
N LYS A 44 -17.05 -11.49 27.59
CA LYS A 44 -15.80 -12.03 28.11
C LYS A 44 -15.71 -13.54 27.90
N ARG A 45 -14.52 -14.01 27.56
CA ARG A 45 -14.16 -15.43 27.43
C ARG A 45 -13.08 -15.80 28.45
N ARG A 46 -13.21 -16.97 29.10
CA ARG A 46 -12.16 -17.50 29.98
C ARG A 46 -11.10 -18.22 29.15
N ARG A 47 -9.83 -17.94 29.44
CA ARG A 47 -8.67 -18.59 28.82
C ARG A 47 -7.84 -19.29 29.88
N SER A 48 -7.07 -20.31 29.46
CA SER A 48 -6.18 -21.04 30.36
C SER A 48 -4.92 -21.53 29.68
N GLN A 49 -3.80 -21.59 30.41
CA GLN A 49 -2.55 -22.18 29.94
C GLN A 49 -1.86 -22.95 31.07
N GLN A 50 -1.25 -24.09 30.73
CA GLN A 50 -0.60 -25.00 31.70
C GLN A 50 0.92 -24.83 31.75
N PHE A 51 1.47 -24.88 32.97
CA PHE A 51 2.88 -24.68 33.31
C PHE A 51 3.41 -25.78 34.25
N GLY A 52 4.66 -26.19 34.04
CA GLY A 52 5.32 -27.19 34.88
C GLY A 52 5.82 -26.61 36.21
N ARG A 53 6.30 -25.35 36.19
CA ARG A 53 6.85 -24.63 37.35
C ARG A 53 5.92 -23.50 37.79
N LYS A 54 5.91 -23.23 39.10
CA LYS A 54 5.11 -22.15 39.69
C LYS A 54 5.57 -20.77 39.22
N GLY A 55 6.89 -20.53 39.23
CA GLY A 55 7.48 -19.26 38.82
C GLY A 55 7.12 -18.87 37.39
N ASP A 56 7.15 -19.83 36.45
CA ASP A 56 6.75 -19.58 35.05
C ASP A 56 5.27 -19.14 34.95
N ALA A 57 4.39 -19.76 35.75
CA ALA A 57 2.97 -19.42 35.79
C ALA A 57 2.72 -18.03 36.39
N GLU A 58 3.42 -17.68 37.47
CA GLU A 58 3.34 -16.37 38.13
C GLU A 58 3.85 -15.25 37.21
N GLN A 59 4.97 -15.47 36.52
CA GLN A 59 5.49 -14.53 35.52
C GLN A 59 4.52 -14.35 34.35
N PHE A 60 3.92 -15.43 33.86
CA PHE A 60 2.93 -15.37 32.79
C PHE A 60 1.69 -14.58 33.21
N VAL A 61 1.13 -14.84 34.39
CA VAL A 61 -0.02 -14.10 34.91
C VAL A 61 0.31 -12.63 35.06
N THR A 62 1.45 -12.29 35.65
CA THR A 62 1.91 -10.90 35.81
C THR A 62 2.00 -10.18 34.45
N LYS A 63 2.57 -10.85 33.44
CA LYS A 63 2.64 -10.31 32.08
C LYS A 63 1.24 -10.05 31.50
N ILE A 64 0.35 -11.03 31.58
CA ILE A 64 -1.03 -10.91 31.06
C ILE A 64 -1.80 -9.82 31.81
N GLU A 65 -1.66 -9.71 33.13
CA GLU A 65 -2.28 -8.63 33.90
C GLU A 65 -1.78 -7.25 33.45
N ASN A 66 -0.48 -7.10 33.23
CA ASN A 66 0.10 -5.86 32.72
C ASN A 66 -0.43 -5.53 31.32
N ASP A 67 -0.47 -6.51 30.42
CA ASP A 67 -0.98 -6.34 29.05
C ASP A 67 -2.48 -5.99 29.04
N LEU A 68 -3.28 -6.62 29.92
CA LEU A 68 -4.71 -6.33 30.07
C LEU A 68 -4.96 -4.94 30.67
N ARG A 69 -4.15 -4.53 31.67
CA ARG A 69 -4.23 -3.18 32.27
C ARG A 69 -3.82 -2.10 31.28
N ALA A 70 -2.76 -2.33 30.51
CA ALA A 70 -2.26 -1.42 29.48
C ALA A 70 -3.15 -1.39 28.23
N ARG A 71 -4.15 -2.28 28.12
CA ARG A 71 -4.98 -2.50 26.92
C ARG A 71 -4.14 -2.84 25.68
N THR A 72 -3.00 -3.49 25.88
CA THR A 72 -2.09 -3.96 24.83
C THR A 72 -2.16 -5.47 24.62
N TYR A 73 -2.98 -6.17 25.41
CA TYR A 73 -3.21 -7.60 25.26
C TYR A 73 -3.80 -7.90 23.88
N ARG A 74 -3.11 -8.78 23.15
CA ARG A 74 -3.55 -9.27 21.84
C ARG A 74 -3.79 -10.77 21.93
N PRO A 75 -4.98 -11.25 21.52
CA PRO A 75 -5.24 -12.67 21.41
C PRO A 75 -4.17 -13.35 20.55
N PRO A 76 -3.57 -14.46 21.02
CA PRO A 76 -2.61 -15.22 20.22
C PRO A 76 -3.15 -15.63 18.85
N GLU A 77 -4.45 -15.88 18.75
CA GLU A 77 -5.13 -16.24 17.49
C GLU A 77 -5.06 -15.14 16.44
N ASN A 78 -5.03 -13.87 16.84
CA ASN A 78 -4.97 -12.78 15.89
C ASN A 78 -3.65 -12.78 15.12
N ALA A 79 -2.55 -13.14 15.80
CA ALA A 79 -1.24 -13.30 15.20
C ALA A 79 -1.16 -14.48 14.21
N GLU A 80 -2.07 -15.46 14.35
CA GLU A 80 -2.18 -16.63 13.47
C GLU A 80 -2.95 -16.32 12.18
N THR A 81 -3.57 -15.15 12.07
CA THR A 81 -4.26 -14.72 10.85
C THR A 81 -3.29 -14.68 9.67
N LEU A 82 -3.71 -15.21 8.52
CA LEU A 82 -2.91 -15.20 7.30
C LEU A 82 -2.87 -13.80 6.68
N VAL A 83 -1.75 -13.44 6.04
CA VAL A 83 -1.64 -12.16 5.32
C VAL A 83 -2.69 -12.02 4.23
N ALA A 84 -3.10 -13.11 3.56
CA ALA A 84 -4.13 -13.06 2.54
C ALA A 84 -5.46 -12.49 3.07
N VAL A 85 -5.86 -12.89 4.29
CA VAL A 85 -7.10 -12.42 4.92
C VAL A 85 -6.97 -10.94 5.26
N VAL A 86 -5.88 -10.55 5.91
CA VAL A 86 -5.63 -9.16 6.31
C VAL A 86 -5.55 -8.24 5.09
N ALA A 87 -4.91 -8.67 4.02
CA ALA A 87 -4.78 -7.90 2.78
C ALA A 87 -6.15 -7.70 2.09
N ALA A 88 -7.00 -8.73 2.07
CA ALA A 88 -8.34 -8.64 1.51
C ALA A 88 -9.24 -7.67 2.32
N GLU A 89 -9.21 -7.78 3.65
CA GLU A 89 -9.93 -6.84 4.53
C GLU A 89 -9.44 -5.41 4.36
N TRP A 90 -8.11 -5.21 4.34
CA TRP A 90 -7.53 -3.89 4.12
C TRP A 90 -7.98 -3.29 2.79
N LEU A 91 -8.00 -4.09 1.72
CA LEU A 91 -8.45 -3.62 0.41
C LEU A 91 -9.94 -3.25 0.43
N ALA A 92 -10.78 -4.05 1.10
CA ALA A 92 -12.22 -3.79 1.23
C ALA A 92 -12.54 -2.49 1.98
N THR A 93 -11.67 -2.03 2.89
CA THR A 93 -11.85 -0.74 3.58
C THR A 93 -11.62 0.48 2.69
N ARG A 94 -11.04 0.32 1.50
CA ARG A 94 -10.66 1.42 0.60
C ARG A 94 -11.83 1.87 -0.29
N LEU A 95 -12.84 2.45 0.35
CA LEU A 95 -14.07 2.91 -0.31
C LEU A 95 -13.90 4.29 -1.00
N ASN A 96 -13.05 5.17 -0.46
CA ASN A 96 -12.92 6.56 -0.89
C ASN A 96 -11.65 6.84 -1.72
N ILE A 97 -11.25 5.91 -2.58
CA ILE A 97 -10.09 6.09 -3.47
C ILE A 97 -10.49 6.00 -4.94
N LYS A 98 -9.69 6.63 -5.82
CA LYS A 98 -9.93 6.56 -7.27
C LYS A 98 -9.91 5.08 -7.73
N PRO A 99 -10.80 4.68 -8.66
CA PRO A 99 -10.83 3.29 -9.17
C PRO A 99 -9.49 2.81 -9.72
N ALA A 100 -8.71 3.70 -10.36
CA ALA A 100 -7.38 3.38 -10.86
C ALA A 100 -6.40 3.03 -9.73
N THR A 101 -6.46 3.74 -8.60
CA THR A 101 -5.64 3.46 -7.42
C THR A 101 -6.01 2.13 -6.78
N TYR A 102 -7.31 1.84 -6.66
CA TYR A 102 -7.79 0.56 -6.14
C TYR A 102 -7.28 -0.61 -6.99
N ARG A 103 -7.48 -0.55 -8.32
CA ARG A 103 -7.02 -1.57 -9.27
C ARG A 103 -5.51 -1.76 -9.20
N ARG A 104 -4.75 -0.67 -8.95
CA ARG A 104 -3.31 -0.74 -8.78
C ARG A 104 -2.91 -1.53 -7.53
N TYR A 105 -3.50 -1.19 -6.37
CA TYR A 105 -3.25 -1.93 -5.12
C TYR A 105 -3.63 -3.41 -5.23
N GLU A 106 -4.81 -3.69 -5.78
CA GLU A 106 -5.28 -5.06 -6.01
C GLU A 106 -4.30 -5.85 -6.90
N ARG A 107 -3.86 -5.24 -8.01
CA ARG A 107 -2.88 -5.86 -8.92
C ARG A 107 -1.57 -6.18 -8.19
N GLU A 108 -1.05 -5.23 -7.42
CA GLU A 108 0.23 -5.37 -6.73
C GLU A 108 0.17 -6.42 -5.63
N LEU A 109 -0.92 -6.45 -4.86
CA LEU A 109 -1.18 -7.51 -3.89
C LEU A 109 -1.21 -8.87 -4.56
N ARG A 110 -2.02 -9.02 -5.62
CA ARG A 110 -2.20 -10.28 -6.35
C ARG A 110 -0.92 -10.76 -7.04
N SER A 111 -0.14 -9.85 -7.60
CA SER A 111 1.03 -10.20 -8.43
C SER A 111 2.33 -10.37 -7.65
N TYR A 112 2.54 -9.66 -6.54
CA TYR A 112 3.85 -9.65 -5.86
C TYR A 112 3.78 -9.95 -4.36
N VAL A 113 2.74 -9.49 -3.66
CA VAL A 113 2.65 -9.68 -2.20
C VAL A 113 2.12 -11.08 -1.86
N LEU A 114 0.93 -11.43 -2.34
CA LEU A 114 0.27 -12.70 -2.04
C LEU A 114 1.10 -13.92 -2.48
N PRO A 115 1.78 -13.94 -3.64
CA PRO A 115 2.60 -15.09 -4.01
C PRO A 115 3.69 -15.45 -3.00
N LYS A 116 4.19 -14.46 -2.24
CA LYS A 116 5.18 -14.67 -1.16
C LYS A 116 4.53 -14.91 0.20
N TRP A 117 3.47 -14.17 0.52
CA TRP A 117 2.99 -14.01 1.89
C TRP A 117 1.61 -14.63 2.15
N GLU A 118 0.88 -15.11 1.15
CA GLU A 118 -0.52 -15.53 1.27
C GLU A 118 -0.79 -16.52 2.40
N SER A 119 0.10 -17.50 2.58
CA SER A 119 -0.02 -18.57 3.59
C SER A 119 0.80 -18.29 4.85
N VAL A 120 1.41 -17.11 4.97
CA VAL A 120 2.22 -16.73 6.12
C VAL A 120 1.33 -16.10 7.18
N LYS A 121 1.52 -16.52 8.43
CA LYS A 121 0.86 -15.95 9.60
C LYS A 121 1.45 -14.57 9.89
N ILE A 122 0.61 -13.59 10.17
CA ILE A 122 1.06 -12.20 10.29
C ILE A 122 2.00 -11.98 11.48
N GLY A 123 1.84 -12.73 12.56
CA GLY A 123 2.69 -12.65 13.75
C GLY A 123 4.09 -13.22 13.59
N THR A 124 4.34 -14.05 12.57
CA THR A 124 5.67 -14.64 12.34
C THR A 124 6.55 -13.78 11.43
N ILE A 125 5.99 -12.72 10.85
CA ILE A 125 6.69 -11.86 9.91
C ILE A 125 7.70 -10.98 10.65
N THR A 126 8.95 -11.12 10.27
CA THR A 126 10.06 -10.35 10.81
C THR A 126 10.56 -9.31 9.81
N LYS A 127 11.15 -8.22 10.34
CA LYS A 127 11.79 -7.19 9.53
C LYS A 127 12.87 -7.76 8.59
N ALA A 128 13.59 -8.79 9.04
CA ALA A 128 14.60 -9.48 8.24
C ALA A 128 14.00 -10.18 7.02
N GLN A 129 12.86 -10.87 7.18
CA GLN A 129 12.20 -11.51 6.04
C GLN A 129 11.63 -10.49 5.05
N VAL A 130 11.15 -9.33 5.52
CA VAL A 130 10.70 -8.24 4.64
C VAL A 130 11.87 -7.66 3.84
N ALA A 131 13.01 -7.39 4.50
CA ALA A 131 14.22 -6.93 3.83
C ALA A 131 14.74 -7.93 2.80
N GLY A 132 14.74 -9.23 3.14
CA GLY A 132 15.09 -10.30 2.20
C GLY A 132 14.16 -10.34 0.99
N TRP A 133 12.85 -10.19 1.19
CA TRP A 133 11.89 -10.12 0.09
C TRP A 133 12.15 -8.93 -0.85
N ILE A 134 12.46 -7.75 -0.32
CA ILE A 134 12.84 -6.58 -1.13
C ILE A 134 14.11 -6.84 -1.96
N ALA A 135 15.11 -7.51 -1.38
CA ALA A 135 16.30 -7.92 -2.12
C ALA A 135 15.95 -8.88 -3.26
N HIS A 136 15.06 -9.85 -3.01
CA HIS A 136 14.57 -10.77 -4.04
C HIS A 136 13.76 -10.08 -5.15
N LEU A 137 12.97 -9.04 -4.81
CA LEU A 137 12.25 -8.24 -5.82
C LEU A 137 13.21 -7.49 -6.74
N SER A 138 14.27 -6.93 -6.15
CA SER A 138 15.32 -6.20 -6.87
C SER A 138 16.17 -7.15 -7.73
N ALA A 139 16.37 -8.39 -7.28
CA ALA A 139 17.15 -9.42 -7.98
C ALA A 139 16.32 -10.29 -8.94
N SER A 140 15.05 -9.98 -9.20
CA SER A 140 14.12 -10.80 -9.98
C SER A 140 13.86 -12.23 -9.46
N THR A 141 14.28 -12.56 -8.24
CA THR A 141 14.17 -13.93 -7.68
C THR A 141 12.95 -14.14 -6.79
N ALA A 142 12.16 -13.10 -6.52
CA ALA A 142 10.94 -13.26 -5.72
C ALA A 142 9.83 -13.99 -6.51
N PRO A 143 8.98 -14.77 -5.83
CA PRO A 143 7.83 -15.38 -6.47
C PRO A 143 6.81 -14.31 -6.90
N ALA A 144 6.26 -14.44 -8.11
CA ALA A 144 5.28 -13.52 -8.65
C ALA A 144 4.20 -14.26 -9.47
N ARG A 145 3.00 -13.69 -9.53
CA ARG A 145 1.88 -14.18 -10.37
C ARG A 145 1.62 -13.19 -11.48
N TYR A 146 1.82 -13.60 -12.74
CA TYR A 146 1.44 -12.81 -13.92
C TYR A 146 0.19 -13.38 -14.58
N LYS A 147 -0.54 -12.52 -15.30
CA LYS A 147 -1.74 -12.92 -16.05
C LYS A 147 -1.29 -13.56 -17.35
N ILE A 148 -1.87 -14.70 -17.72
CA ILE A 148 -1.73 -15.25 -19.08
C ILE A 148 -2.55 -14.36 -20.02
N ARG A 149 -1.92 -13.85 -21.08
CA ARG A 149 -2.62 -13.08 -22.11
C ARG A 149 -3.45 -14.06 -22.97
N GLY A 150 -4.73 -13.74 -23.18
CA GLY A 150 -5.61 -14.48 -24.10
C GLY A 150 -6.36 -15.67 -23.49
N THR A 151 -6.35 -15.86 -22.17
CA THR A 151 -7.18 -16.89 -21.51
C THR A 151 -8.38 -16.27 -20.79
N GLU A 152 -9.56 -16.85 -21.03
CA GLU A 152 -10.79 -16.58 -20.29
C GLU A 152 -11.35 -17.88 -19.68
N PRO A 153 -11.65 -17.91 -18.36
CA PRO A 153 -11.38 -16.85 -17.38
C PRO A 153 -9.88 -16.60 -17.19
N ALA A 154 -9.51 -15.42 -16.69
CA ALA A 154 -8.12 -15.01 -16.53
C ALA A 154 -7.32 -16.03 -15.71
N GLN A 155 -6.48 -16.81 -16.38
CA GLN A 155 -5.59 -17.77 -15.73
C GLN A 155 -4.29 -17.10 -15.30
N TYR A 156 -3.79 -17.51 -14.13
CA TYR A 156 -2.53 -17.05 -13.57
C TYR A 156 -1.63 -18.28 -13.36
N HIS A 157 -0.40 -18.25 -13.89
CA HIS A 157 0.60 -19.24 -13.47
C HIS A 157 1.19 -18.80 -12.13
N ARG A 158 1.41 -19.77 -11.24
CA ARG A 158 2.29 -19.62 -10.07
C ARG A 158 3.71 -19.77 -10.59
N ALA A 159 4.17 -18.80 -11.37
CA ALA A 159 5.48 -18.86 -11.96
C ALA A 159 6.56 -18.66 -10.90
N GLY A 160 7.72 -19.24 -11.16
CA GLY A 160 8.94 -19.01 -10.41
C GLY A 160 9.45 -17.57 -10.54
N THR A 161 10.76 -17.41 -10.60
CA THR A 161 11.45 -16.11 -10.61
C THR A 161 10.96 -15.19 -11.74
N MET A 162 10.87 -13.90 -11.45
CA MET A 162 10.39 -12.87 -12.38
C MET A 162 11.25 -12.78 -13.64
N ARG A 163 10.65 -12.43 -14.78
CA ARG A 163 11.37 -12.31 -16.07
C ARG A 163 12.41 -11.18 -16.08
N ARG A 164 12.17 -10.12 -15.32
CA ARG A 164 13.05 -8.94 -15.21
C ARG A 164 13.02 -8.41 -13.78
N PRO A 165 14.11 -7.77 -13.31
CA PRO A 165 14.12 -7.09 -12.03
C PRO A 165 13.16 -5.90 -12.04
N LEU A 166 12.54 -5.63 -10.89
CA LEU A 166 11.68 -4.46 -10.74
C LEU A 166 12.50 -3.19 -10.62
N THR A 167 11.97 -2.09 -11.13
CA THR A 167 12.58 -0.77 -10.93
C THR A 167 12.54 -0.39 -9.45
N PRO A 168 13.52 0.39 -8.93
CA PRO A 168 13.52 0.86 -7.55
C PRO A 168 12.20 1.51 -7.13
N ALA A 169 11.60 2.33 -8.00
CA ALA A 169 10.31 2.98 -7.76
C ALA A 169 9.15 1.97 -7.63
N SER A 170 9.19 0.87 -8.38
CA SER A 170 8.19 -0.19 -8.25
C SER A 170 8.35 -0.94 -6.93
N VAL A 171 9.58 -1.24 -6.54
CA VAL A 171 9.89 -1.90 -5.25
C VAL A 171 9.46 -1.04 -4.07
N ASP A 172 9.74 0.26 -4.12
CA ASP A 172 9.30 1.24 -3.12
C ASP A 172 7.77 1.27 -2.97
N HIS A 173 7.06 1.31 -4.10
CA HIS A 173 5.61 1.30 -4.08
C HIS A 173 5.03 -0.03 -3.54
N LEU A 174 5.60 -1.18 -3.92
CA LEU A 174 5.22 -2.48 -3.37
C LEU A 174 5.43 -2.57 -1.86
N HIS A 175 6.57 -2.06 -1.37
CA HIS A 175 6.83 -1.95 0.06
C HIS A 175 5.81 -1.04 0.74
N THR A 176 5.46 0.09 0.14
CA THR A 176 4.45 1.03 0.68
C THR A 176 3.11 0.34 0.84
N VAL A 177 2.64 -0.40 -0.17
CA VAL A 177 1.37 -1.16 -0.11
C VAL A 177 1.44 -2.25 0.97
N PHE A 178 2.53 -3.02 1.02
CA PHE A 178 2.70 -4.05 2.04
C PHE A 178 2.76 -3.47 3.46
N SER A 179 3.46 -2.35 3.63
CA SER A 179 3.53 -1.61 4.88
C SER A 179 2.16 -1.10 5.31
N ALA A 180 1.32 -0.65 4.37
CA ALA A 180 -0.06 -0.24 4.67
C ALA A 180 -0.94 -1.41 5.14
N VAL A 181 -0.79 -2.61 4.54
CA VAL A 181 -1.48 -3.83 4.99
C VAL A 181 -1.03 -4.21 6.41
N MET A 182 0.28 -4.14 6.68
CA MET A 182 0.81 -4.41 8.01
C MET A 182 0.42 -3.33 9.03
N GLY A 183 0.29 -2.07 8.59
CA GLY A 183 -0.27 -0.98 9.40
C GLY A 183 -1.71 -1.27 9.81
N TRP A 184 -2.54 -1.73 8.88
CA TRP A 184 -3.91 -2.17 9.19
C TRP A 184 -3.96 -3.32 10.20
N ALA A 185 -3.01 -4.25 10.15
CA ALA A 185 -2.90 -5.30 11.16
C ALA A 185 -2.52 -4.78 12.55
N VAL A 186 -1.81 -3.65 12.62
CA VAL A 186 -1.54 -2.96 13.90
C VAL A 186 -2.81 -2.26 14.38
N GLU A 187 -3.51 -1.54 13.50
CA GLU A 187 -4.76 -0.83 13.81
C GLU A 187 -5.89 -1.79 14.26
N THR A 188 -5.89 -3.01 13.74
CA THR A 188 -6.84 -4.08 14.11
C THR A 188 -6.35 -4.98 15.26
N ASP A 189 -5.31 -4.56 15.99
CA ASP A 189 -4.73 -5.27 17.14
C ASP A 189 -4.34 -6.74 16.86
N ARG A 190 -3.91 -7.03 15.62
CA ARG A 190 -3.40 -8.35 15.25
C ARG A 190 -1.90 -8.50 15.50
N ILE A 191 -1.16 -7.43 15.30
CA ILE A 191 0.28 -7.37 15.57
C ILE A 191 0.63 -6.12 16.37
N GLY A 192 1.72 -6.19 17.14
CA GLY A 192 2.12 -5.06 17.99
C GLY A 192 2.98 -3.99 17.35
N ARG A 193 3.56 -4.30 16.20
CA ARG A 193 4.38 -3.36 15.44
C ARG A 193 4.35 -3.76 13.98
N ASN A 194 4.50 -2.78 13.11
CA ASN A 194 4.61 -3.03 11.68
C ASN A 194 6.03 -3.56 11.35
N PRO A 195 6.19 -4.82 10.89
CA PRO A 195 7.51 -5.38 10.54
C PRO A 195 8.14 -4.74 9.30
N ALA A 196 7.34 -4.10 8.44
CA ALA A 196 7.83 -3.41 7.25
C ALA A 196 8.36 -2.00 7.54
N ALA A 197 8.09 -1.45 8.74
CA ALA A 197 8.51 -0.10 9.10
C ALA A 197 10.04 0.01 9.21
N GLY A 198 10.61 1.04 8.57
CA GLY A 198 12.03 1.36 8.60
C GLY A 198 12.93 0.30 7.94
N VAL A 199 12.40 -0.49 7.01
CA VAL A 199 13.23 -1.34 6.13
C VAL A 199 13.93 -0.44 5.12
N LYS A 200 15.23 -0.69 4.87
CA LYS A 200 16.00 0.07 3.87
C LYS A 200 15.57 -0.36 2.47
N LEU A 201 15.25 0.62 1.62
CA LEU A 201 14.81 0.41 0.25
C LEU A 201 15.90 0.80 -0.75
N PRO A 202 15.89 0.24 -1.97
CA PRO A 202 16.74 0.70 -3.06
C PRO A 202 16.52 2.19 -3.32
N ARG A 203 17.59 2.96 -3.53
CA ARG A 203 17.49 4.39 -3.83
C ARG A 203 16.88 4.57 -5.21
N VAL A 204 15.77 5.31 -5.28
CA VAL A 204 15.20 5.77 -6.55
C VAL A 204 16.02 6.96 -7.04
N ILE A 205 16.73 6.78 -8.14
CA ILE A 205 17.42 7.86 -8.84
C ILE A 205 16.44 8.35 -9.92
N PRO A 206 15.99 9.62 -9.88
CA PRO A 206 15.18 10.19 -10.96
C PRO A 206 15.97 10.09 -12.26
N ALA A 207 15.31 9.62 -13.32
CA ALA A 207 15.91 9.70 -14.65
C ALA A 207 15.84 11.14 -15.13
N ASP A 208 16.89 11.61 -15.80
CA ASP A 208 16.85 12.90 -16.46
C ASP A 208 15.83 12.85 -17.60
N HIS A 209 14.88 13.79 -17.58
CA HIS A 209 13.90 13.92 -18.63
C HIS A 209 14.52 14.69 -19.80
N VAL A 210 14.62 14.05 -20.96
CA VAL A 210 14.99 14.72 -22.22
C VAL A 210 13.77 15.44 -22.75
N TYR A 211 13.87 16.76 -22.87
CA TYR A 211 12.82 17.59 -23.46
C TYR A 211 13.09 17.82 -24.94
N LEU A 212 12.02 17.77 -25.75
CA LEU A 212 12.11 18.03 -27.18
C LEU A 212 12.15 19.54 -27.44
N SER A 213 12.95 19.94 -28.43
CA SER A 213 12.90 21.29 -29.00
C SER A 213 11.64 21.50 -29.84
N HIS A 214 11.32 22.75 -30.15
CA HIS A 214 10.19 23.10 -31.01
C HIS A 214 10.22 22.39 -32.37
N GLU A 215 11.40 22.33 -33.00
CA GLU A 215 11.60 21.65 -34.29
C GLU A 215 11.35 20.14 -34.14
N GLN A 216 11.93 19.51 -33.11
CA GLN A 216 11.72 18.09 -32.84
C GLN A 216 10.27 17.73 -32.52
N VAL A 217 9.49 18.66 -31.95
CA VAL A 217 8.05 18.48 -31.74
C VAL A 217 7.30 18.46 -33.06
N ASP A 218 7.63 19.34 -34.01
CA ASP A 218 6.97 19.33 -35.33
C ASP A 218 7.38 18.12 -36.17
N ASP A 219 8.65 17.70 -36.08
CA ASP A 219 9.13 16.45 -36.69
C ASP A 219 8.37 15.24 -36.13
N LEU A 220 8.21 15.18 -34.81
CA LEU A 220 7.45 14.11 -34.14
C LEU A 220 5.97 14.13 -34.56
N ALA A 221 5.35 15.31 -34.65
CA ALA A 221 3.96 15.45 -35.04
C ALA A 221 3.75 15.04 -36.51
N THR A 222 4.68 15.37 -37.40
CA THR A 222 4.68 14.97 -38.81
C THR A 222 4.86 13.45 -38.95
N ALA A 223 5.79 12.87 -38.19
CA ALA A 223 6.00 11.43 -38.17
C ALA A 223 4.79 10.67 -37.63
N ALA A 224 4.12 11.18 -36.59
CA ALA A 224 2.92 10.57 -36.03
C ALA A 224 1.77 10.52 -37.06
N HIS A 225 1.55 11.62 -37.79
CA HIS A 225 0.60 11.64 -38.90
C HIS A 225 0.92 10.60 -39.96
N GLY A 226 2.19 10.43 -40.34
CA GLY A 226 2.58 9.41 -41.32
C GLY A 226 2.36 7.96 -40.88
N VAL A 227 2.17 7.68 -39.57
CA VAL A 227 1.91 6.32 -39.05
C VAL A 227 0.43 5.95 -39.14
N THR A 228 -0.46 6.90 -38.90
CA THR A 228 -1.91 6.66 -38.79
C THR A 228 -2.71 7.26 -39.94
N ASP A 229 -2.07 8.11 -40.75
CA ASP A 229 -2.68 8.96 -41.79
C ASP A 229 -3.79 9.88 -41.25
N ALA A 230 -3.81 10.11 -39.94
CA ALA A 230 -4.81 10.91 -39.26
C ALA A 230 -4.28 12.33 -39.00
N GLU A 231 -4.90 13.34 -39.61
CA GLU A 231 -4.59 14.76 -39.36
C GLU A 231 -4.74 15.14 -37.87
N MET A 232 -5.61 14.44 -37.16
CA MET A 232 -5.87 14.66 -35.74
C MET A 232 -4.64 14.34 -34.87
N ASP A 233 -3.79 13.40 -35.27
CA ASP A 233 -2.62 13.01 -34.47
C ASP A 233 -1.58 14.11 -34.49
N ARG A 234 -1.28 14.71 -35.65
CA ARG A 234 -0.39 15.87 -35.76
C ARG A 234 -0.86 17.00 -34.85
N ALA A 235 -2.14 17.35 -34.95
CA ALA A 235 -2.74 18.41 -34.14
C ALA A 235 -2.67 18.09 -32.64
N LEU A 236 -2.90 16.83 -32.25
CA LEU A 236 -2.85 16.40 -30.85
C LEU A 236 -1.43 16.50 -30.27
N PHE A 237 -0.39 16.06 -30.99
CA PHE A 237 1.00 16.17 -30.53
C PHE A 237 1.43 17.63 -30.35
N GLN A 238 1.11 18.49 -31.33
CA GLN A 238 1.38 19.93 -31.21
C GLN A 238 0.60 20.53 -30.03
N PHE A 239 -0.69 20.21 -29.90
CA PHE A 239 -1.53 20.72 -28.83
C PHE A 239 -1.01 20.33 -27.44
N LEU A 240 -0.61 19.07 -27.24
CA LEU A 240 -0.01 18.60 -25.98
C LEU A 240 1.30 19.34 -25.67
N ALA A 241 2.17 19.52 -26.66
CA ALA A 241 3.45 20.18 -26.48
C ALA A 241 3.32 21.67 -26.11
N TYR A 242 2.40 22.41 -26.75
CA TYR A 242 2.24 23.85 -26.50
C TYR A 242 1.36 24.19 -25.29
N THR A 243 0.42 23.32 -24.93
CA THR A 243 -0.45 23.56 -23.76
C THR A 243 0.10 22.98 -22.47
N GLY A 244 0.96 21.95 -22.56
CA GLY A 244 1.48 21.23 -21.40
C GLY A 244 0.43 20.36 -20.69
N LEU A 245 -0.71 20.08 -21.33
CA LEU A 245 -1.73 19.19 -20.81
C LEU A 245 -1.23 17.73 -20.76
N ARG A 246 -1.71 16.96 -19.78
CA ARG A 246 -1.49 15.50 -19.81
C ARG A 246 -2.34 14.87 -20.91
N ILE A 247 -1.89 13.73 -21.44
CA ILE A 247 -2.61 13.02 -22.51
C ILE A 247 -4.05 12.67 -22.13
N ASP A 248 -4.28 12.23 -20.90
CA ASP A 248 -5.60 11.90 -20.38
C ASP A 248 -6.47 13.15 -20.17
N GLU A 249 -5.86 14.30 -19.90
CA GLU A 249 -6.57 15.58 -19.83
C GLU A 249 -6.95 16.09 -21.23
N ALA A 250 -6.07 15.96 -22.21
CA ALA A 250 -6.32 16.38 -23.59
C ALA A 250 -7.39 15.51 -24.27
N LEU A 251 -7.35 14.19 -24.08
CA LEU A 251 -8.35 13.27 -24.63
C LEU A 251 -9.73 13.41 -23.97
N ALA A 252 -9.79 13.96 -22.76
CA ALA A 252 -11.04 14.23 -22.06
C ALA A 252 -11.63 15.61 -22.36
N LEU A 253 -10.97 16.43 -23.19
CA LEU A 253 -11.48 17.76 -23.55
C LEU A 253 -12.75 17.66 -24.38
N THR A 254 -13.73 18.49 -24.02
CA THR A 254 -14.94 18.70 -24.81
C THR A 254 -14.93 20.10 -25.42
N VAL A 255 -15.74 20.32 -26.46
CA VAL A 255 -15.85 21.64 -27.13
C VAL A 255 -16.23 22.74 -26.12
N GLY A 256 -17.00 22.42 -25.07
CA GLY A 256 -17.38 23.37 -24.02
C GLY A 256 -16.24 23.80 -23.08
N ASP A 257 -15.13 23.08 -23.07
CA ASP A 257 -13.93 23.43 -22.29
C ASP A 257 -13.04 24.47 -22.99
N LEU A 258 -13.25 24.66 -24.29
CA LEU A 258 -12.48 25.56 -25.14
C LEU A 258 -13.13 26.95 -25.15
N ASN A 259 -12.33 27.97 -24.84
CA ASN A 259 -12.76 29.35 -24.98
C ASN A 259 -11.95 30.05 -26.06
N LEU A 260 -12.46 30.02 -27.28
CA LEU A 260 -11.80 30.58 -28.46
C LEU A 260 -11.97 32.09 -28.60
N PHE A 261 -12.85 32.71 -27.80
CA PHE A 261 -13.30 34.09 -28.02
C PHE A 261 -13.03 35.04 -26.85
N ARG A 262 -12.30 34.61 -25.81
CA ARG A 262 -11.93 35.50 -24.69
C ARG A 262 -10.46 35.95 -24.83
N PRO A 263 -10.17 37.26 -24.85
CA PRO A 263 -8.78 37.72 -24.79
C PRO A 263 -8.12 37.28 -23.48
N ALA A 264 -6.85 36.91 -23.55
CA ALA A 264 -6.07 36.42 -22.41
C ALA A 264 -6.19 37.34 -21.18
N PRO A 265 -6.20 36.80 -19.94
CA PRO A 265 -6.19 37.62 -18.75
C PRO A 265 -4.93 38.52 -18.75
N ARG A 266 -5.12 39.83 -18.54
CA ARG A 266 -4.09 40.90 -18.55
C ARG A 266 -2.95 40.73 -17.52
N SER A 267 -2.89 39.62 -16.78
CA SER A 267 -1.91 39.40 -15.72
C SER A 267 -0.59 38.78 -16.19
N CYS A 268 -0.47 38.33 -17.44
CA CYS A 268 0.80 37.89 -18.00
C CYS A 268 1.49 39.06 -18.70
N LYS A 269 2.30 39.83 -17.96
CA LYS A 269 3.29 40.73 -18.56
C LYS A 269 4.41 39.86 -19.14
N HIS A 270 4.28 39.47 -20.41
CA HIS A 270 5.45 39.17 -21.23
C HIS A 270 5.74 40.39 -22.10
N GLU A 271 7.00 40.80 -22.08
CA GLU A 271 7.56 41.83 -22.95
C GLU A 271 7.37 41.38 -24.41
N PRO A 272 6.90 42.25 -25.31
CA PRO A 272 6.42 41.82 -26.60
C PRO A 272 7.60 41.44 -27.50
N SER A 273 7.77 40.14 -27.78
CA SER A 273 8.51 39.72 -28.96
C SER A 273 7.66 40.01 -30.20
N THR A 274 8.31 40.51 -31.25
CA THR A 274 7.77 41.22 -32.41
C THR A 274 7.03 40.34 -33.43
N ARG A 275 6.05 39.52 -33.02
CA ARG A 275 5.17 38.79 -33.95
C ARG A 275 3.69 38.93 -33.56
N PRO A 276 2.76 39.03 -34.55
CA PRO A 276 1.34 39.24 -34.27
C PRO A 276 0.76 38.07 -33.46
N ALA A 277 -0.06 38.42 -32.48
CA ALA A 277 -0.65 37.53 -31.50
C ALA A 277 -1.45 36.39 -32.16
N SER A 278 -0.87 35.19 -32.19
CA SER A 278 -1.62 33.95 -32.39
C SER A 278 -2.38 33.65 -31.09
N GLY A 279 -3.69 33.42 -31.20
CA GLY A 279 -4.60 33.30 -30.05
C GLY A 279 -4.15 32.28 -29.02
N TYR A 280 -4.14 32.67 -27.75
CA TYR A 280 -3.84 31.77 -26.64
C TYR A 280 -5.10 30.99 -26.25
N LEU A 281 -5.04 29.68 -26.40
CA LEU A 281 -6.02 28.74 -25.84
C LEU A 281 -5.78 28.60 -24.33
N VAL A 282 -6.71 29.09 -23.51
CA VAL A 282 -6.69 28.90 -22.05
C VAL A 282 -7.78 27.91 -21.67
N PRO A 283 -7.45 26.68 -21.21
CA PRO A 283 -8.43 25.72 -20.74
C PRO A 283 -9.18 26.27 -19.51
N ARG A 284 -10.52 26.16 -19.51
CA ARG A 284 -11.40 26.74 -18.48
C ARG A 284 -11.08 26.28 -17.04
N LYS A 285 -10.53 25.08 -16.87
CA LYS A 285 -10.21 24.47 -15.55
C LYS A 285 -9.05 25.14 -14.78
N LEU A 286 -8.29 26.04 -15.38
CA LEU A 286 -7.21 26.77 -14.69
C LEU A 286 -7.68 28.03 -13.92
N THR A 287 -8.99 28.32 -13.89
CA THR A 287 -9.50 29.56 -13.29
C THR A 287 -9.89 29.48 -11.81
N SER A 288 -9.79 28.31 -11.15
CA SER A 288 -10.01 28.19 -9.70
C SER A 288 -8.74 27.76 -8.95
N GLY A 289 -7.95 28.74 -8.51
CA GLY A 289 -7.05 28.59 -7.34
C GLY A 289 -5.55 28.41 -7.59
N ALA A 290 -5.08 28.22 -8.83
CA ALA A 290 -3.64 28.15 -9.10
C ALA A 290 -3.09 29.53 -9.49
N ALA A 291 -2.66 30.31 -8.51
CA ALA A 291 -1.73 31.42 -8.77
C ALA A 291 -0.50 30.84 -9.48
N CYS A 292 -0.29 31.20 -10.75
CA CYS A 292 0.98 31.01 -11.43
C CYS A 292 2.08 31.70 -10.62
N ARG A 293 2.77 30.95 -9.76
CA ARG A 293 4.02 31.41 -9.15
C ARG A 293 5.12 31.23 -10.17
N CYS A 294 5.31 32.24 -11.02
CA CYS A 294 6.58 32.44 -11.72
C CYS A 294 7.63 32.77 -10.64
N ARG A 295 8.46 31.80 -10.24
CA ARG A 295 9.73 32.11 -9.58
C ARG A 295 10.71 32.55 -10.67
N GLY A 296 11.24 33.76 -10.51
CA GLY A 296 12.05 34.42 -11.51
C GLY A 296 13.50 33.96 -11.60
N SER A 297 14.10 34.50 -12.66
CA SER A 297 15.48 34.99 -12.78
C SER A 297 16.64 34.00 -12.68
N TRP A 298 16.90 33.24 -13.75
CA TRP A 298 18.24 32.67 -14.00
C TRP A 298 18.54 32.64 -15.51
N TRP A 299 18.53 33.78 -16.18
CA TRP A 299 19.19 33.95 -17.48
C TRP A 299 19.67 35.40 -17.60
N THR A 300 20.92 35.63 -17.19
CA THR A 300 21.75 36.68 -17.75
C THR A 300 23.17 36.13 -17.88
N SER A 301 23.67 36.20 -19.11
CA SER A 301 25.08 36.23 -19.53
C SER A 301 25.70 34.92 -20.01
N TRP A 302 26.02 34.95 -21.32
CA TRP A 302 26.89 34.11 -22.15
C TRP A 302 26.29 32.86 -22.78
#